data_AF-X1AVH8-F1
#
_entry.id   AF-X1AVH8-F1
#
_cell.length_a   1.000
_cell.length_b   1.000
_cell.length_c   1.000
_cell.angle_alpha   90.00
_cell.angle_beta   90.00
_cell.angle_gamma   90.00
#
_symmetry.space_group_name_H-M   'P 1'
#
loop_
_entity.id
_entity.type
_entity.pdbx_description
1 polymer ?
#
loop_
_entity_poly.entity_id
_entity_poly.type
_entity_poly.pdbx_seq_one_letter_code
_entity_poly.pdbx_strand_id
1 'polypeptide(L)'
;MISLFRACLLSAILLVSSLASAGEWRISGNASAQFQGFVEEPLDPIQSDTNLSVAARPEFYTDANDGRDMFTFIPFARIDQRDEERTHFDIRELKWMHAANDWELTVGFDIVFWGVTESQHLVDIINQTDVVENIDGEDKLGQPMINLSLIRDWGTLDFFVLTGFRKRNFPGPEGRPRIHPPVNSDAAVFESDAEEQHIDIAARWSQAIGDWDLGLSHFHGTSRDPRFGIDT
;
A
#
# COMPACT_ATOMS: atom_id res chain seq x y z
N MET A 1 -33.97 -18.37 16.18
CA MET A 1 -32.87 -17.55 15.61
C MET A 1 -31.51 -18.25 15.66
N ILE A 2 -31.09 -18.85 16.79
CA ILE A 2 -29.76 -19.50 16.93
C ILE A 2 -29.55 -20.70 15.99
N SER A 3 -30.62 -21.45 15.68
CA SER A 3 -30.56 -22.60 14.76
C SER A 3 -30.39 -22.21 13.28
N LEU A 4 -30.97 -21.09 12.84
CA LEU A 4 -30.76 -20.57 11.48
C LEU A 4 -29.35 -20.02 11.30
N PHE A 5 -28.79 -19.37 12.32
CA PHE A 5 -27.43 -18.83 12.27
C PHE A 5 -26.36 -19.93 12.17
N ARG A 6 -26.55 -21.05 12.88
CA ARG A 6 -25.68 -22.24 12.78
C ARG A 6 -25.80 -22.92 11.41
N ALA A 7 -27.01 -22.99 10.84
CA ALA A 7 -27.22 -23.54 9.50
C ALA A 7 -26.56 -22.68 8.42
N CYS A 8 -26.65 -21.34 8.51
CA CYS A 8 -25.94 -20.43 7.61
C CYS A 8 -24.41 -20.54 7.74
N LEU A 9 -23.88 -20.68 8.96
CA LEU A 9 -22.44 -20.86 9.18
C LEU A 9 -21.94 -22.19 8.58
N LEU A 10 -22.68 -23.29 8.78
CA LEU A 10 -22.35 -24.59 8.20
C LEU A 10 -22.47 -24.60 6.68
N SER A 11 -23.48 -23.91 6.10
CA SER A 11 -23.61 -23.75 4.65
C SER A 11 -22.49 -22.89 4.06
N ALA A 12 -22.03 -21.85 4.76
CA ALA A 12 -20.89 -21.05 4.33
C ALA A 12 -19.57 -21.86 4.35
N ILE A 13 -19.35 -22.69 5.38
CA ILE A 13 -18.17 -23.58 5.47
C ILE A 13 -18.20 -24.65 4.35
N LEU A 14 -19.38 -25.19 4.02
CA LEU A 14 -19.54 -26.16 2.92
C LEU A 14 -19.34 -25.54 1.53
N LEU A 15 -19.72 -24.27 1.32
CA LEU A 15 -19.45 -23.52 0.09
C LEU A 15 -17.95 -23.21 -0.11
N VAL A 16 -17.23 -22.91 0.96
CA VAL A 16 -15.76 -22.73 0.94
C VAL A 16 -15.06 -24.05 0.56
N SER A 17 -15.61 -25.19 0.98
CA SER A 17 -15.05 -26.52 0.69
C SER A 17 -15.18 -26.91 -0.79
N SER A 18 -16.21 -26.43 -1.49
CA SER A 18 -16.43 -26.72 -2.92
C SER A 18 -15.61 -25.83 -3.87
N LEU A 19 -14.98 -24.76 -3.36
CA LEU A 19 -14.05 -23.92 -4.12
C LEU A 19 -12.59 -24.40 -3.99
N ALA A 20 -12.31 -25.41 -3.17
CA ALA A 20 -10.97 -25.96 -2.91
C ALA A 20 -10.37 -26.76 -4.09
N SER A 21 -10.88 -26.57 -5.32
CA SER A 21 -10.34 -27.13 -6.57
C SER A 21 -9.65 -26.06 -7.43
N ALA A 22 -9.12 -25.00 -6.82
CA ALA A 22 -8.31 -24.00 -7.51
C ALA A 22 -7.23 -23.45 -6.56
N GLY A 23 -5.98 -23.84 -6.81
CA GLY A 23 -4.76 -23.29 -6.21
C GLY A 23 -4.39 -23.81 -4.82
N GLU A 24 -3.12 -24.19 -4.64
CA GLU A 24 -2.54 -24.38 -3.31
C GLU A 24 -2.28 -23.00 -2.69
N TRP A 25 -2.93 -22.72 -1.56
CA TRP A 25 -2.66 -21.50 -0.81
C TRP A 25 -1.25 -21.55 -0.22
N ARG A 26 -0.45 -20.54 -0.55
CA ARG A 26 0.85 -20.29 0.06
C ARG A 26 0.68 -19.19 1.09
N ILE A 27 1.18 -19.44 2.30
CA ILE A 27 1.11 -18.52 3.42
C ILE A 27 2.53 -18.23 3.90
N SER A 28 2.90 -16.96 3.89
CA SER A 28 4.19 -16.44 4.36
C SER A 28 3.96 -15.19 5.21
N GLY A 29 5.03 -14.43 5.48
CA GLY A 29 4.98 -13.17 6.18
C GLY A 29 5.87 -13.11 7.41
N ASN A 30 5.79 -12.00 8.13
CA ASN A 30 6.64 -11.74 9.30
C ASN A 30 5.85 -11.17 10.48
N ALA A 31 6.42 -11.34 11.67
CA ALA A 31 6.01 -10.64 12.87
C ALA A 31 7.24 -10.00 13.52
N SER A 32 7.07 -8.83 14.11
CA SER A 32 8.15 -8.07 14.73
C SER A 32 7.75 -7.57 16.12
N ALA A 33 8.74 -7.49 17.00
CA ALA A 33 8.65 -6.78 18.26
C ALA A 33 9.81 -5.79 18.30
N GLN A 34 9.52 -4.53 18.58
CA GLN A 34 10.48 -3.43 18.54
C GLN A 34 10.50 -2.72 19.89
N PHE A 35 11.68 -2.58 20.45
CA PHE A 35 11.96 -1.69 21.58
C PHE A 35 12.82 -0.52 21.09
N GLN A 36 12.43 0.71 21.40
CA GLN A 36 13.19 1.92 21.10
C GLN A 36 13.57 2.60 22.41
N GLY A 37 14.83 3.02 22.51
CA GLY A 37 15.36 3.81 23.63
C GLY A 37 16.10 5.03 23.11
N PHE A 38 15.74 6.21 23.62
CA PHE A 38 16.33 7.48 23.23
C PHE A 38 17.24 7.99 24.35
N VAL A 39 18.47 8.37 23.98
CA VAL A 39 19.48 8.86 24.94
C VAL A 39 19.36 10.38 25.14
N GLU A 40 18.93 11.09 24.11
CA GLU A 40 18.72 12.54 24.15
C GLU A 40 17.39 12.88 24.79
N GLU A 41 17.27 14.10 25.33
CA GLU A 41 16.00 14.62 25.85
C GLU A 41 14.96 14.77 24.71
N PRO A 42 13.66 14.61 25.01
CA PRO A 42 12.61 14.78 24.01
C PRO A 42 12.51 16.24 23.56
N LEU A 43 12.17 16.45 22.28
CA LEU A 43 11.93 17.78 21.73
C LEU A 43 10.62 18.40 22.25
N ASP A 44 9.69 17.55 22.68
CA ASP A 44 8.39 17.93 23.23
C ASP A 44 8.14 17.14 24.53
N PRO A 45 7.77 17.79 25.66
CA PRO A 45 7.57 17.11 26.94
C PRO A 45 6.54 15.96 26.94
N ILE A 46 5.68 15.88 25.93
CA ILE A 46 4.73 14.77 25.78
C ILE A 46 5.40 13.47 25.29
N GLN A 47 6.59 13.54 24.69
CA GLN A 47 7.30 12.39 24.15
C GLN A 47 8.03 11.59 25.25
N SER A 48 8.11 10.27 25.05
CA SER A 48 8.79 9.33 25.94
C SER A 48 10.21 8.99 25.46
N ASP A 49 11.09 8.61 26.38
CA ASP A 49 12.44 8.09 26.08
C ASP A 49 12.44 6.61 25.72
N THR A 50 11.32 5.92 25.92
CA THR A 50 11.18 4.52 25.55
C THR A 50 9.85 4.24 24.89
N ASN A 51 9.88 3.31 23.93
CA ASN A 51 8.70 2.82 23.24
C ASN A 51 8.81 1.31 22.99
N LEU A 52 7.67 0.64 22.97
CA LEU A 52 7.52 -0.76 22.62
C LEU A 52 6.43 -0.89 21.57
N SER A 53 6.67 -1.64 20.52
CA SER A 53 5.64 -1.97 19.54
C SER A 53 5.75 -3.40 19.03
N VAL A 54 4.64 -3.92 18.53
CA VAL A 54 4.58 -5.20 17.84
C VAL A 54 3.84 -5.04 16.52
N ALA A 55 4.26 -5.76 15.50
CA ALA A 55 3.59 -5.75 14.20
C ALA A 55 3.56 -7.13 13.56
N ALA A 56 2.61 -7.33 12.65
CA ALA A 56 2.49 -8.54 11.85
C ALA A 56 2.07 -8.19 10.42
N ARG A 57 2.66 -8.89 9.45
CA ARG A 57 2.36 -8.78 8.02
C ARG A 57 2.31 -10.20 7.43
N PRO A 58 1.22 -10.95 7.62
CA PRO A 58 1.05 -12.22 6.92
C PRO A 58 0.82 -11.96 5.42
N GLU A 59 1.18 -12.94 4.61
CA GLU A 59 1.04 -12.89 3.16
C GLU A 59 0.29 -14.14 2.73
N PHE A 60 -0.78 -13.95 1.96
CA PHE A 60 -1.59 -15.02 1.41
C PHE A 60 -1.53 -14.93 -0.11
N TYR A 61 -1.10 -16.02 -0.75
CA TYR A 61 -0.97 -16.09 -2.19
C TYR A 61 -1.62 -17.38 -2.71
N THR A 62 -2.32 -17.29 -3.82
CA THR A 62 -2.78 -18.47 -4.56
C THR A 62 -2.76 -18.17 -6.06
N ASP A 63 -2.64 -19.22 -6.86
CA ASP A 63 -2.66 -19.12 -8.30
C ASP A 63 -3.54 -20.21 -8.92
N ALA A 64 -4.05 -19.91 -10.12
CA ALA A 64 -4.88 -20.79 -10.91
C ALA A 64 -4.51 -20.67 -12.39
N ASN A 65 -5.11 -21.54 -13.21
CA ASN A 65 -4.94 -21.54 -14.68
C ASN A 65 -3.47 -21.62 -15.11
N ASP A 66 -2.71 -22.54 -14.50
CA ASP A 66 -1.26 -22.73 -14.72
C ASP A 66 -0.44 -21.49 -14.34
N GLY A 67 -0.84 -20.78 -13.28
CA GLY A 67 -0.16 -19.58 -12.81
C GLY A 67 -0.51 -18.30 -13.58
N ARG A 68 -1.50 -18.33 -14.49
CA ARG A 68 -1.95 -17.13 -15.21
C ARG A 68 -2.82 -16.23 -14.37
N ASP A 69 -3.57 -16.77 -13.41
CA ASP A 69 -4.41 -15.99 -12.52
C ASP A 69 -3.85 -16.06 -11.12
N MET A 70 -3.50 -14.92 -10.55
CA MET A 70 -2.83 -14.80 -9.26
C MET A 70 -3.67 -13.94 -8.34
N PHE A 71 -3.80 -14.36 -7.09
CA PHE A 71 -4.44 -13.58 -6.04
C PHE A 71 -3.48 -13.41 -4.87
N THR A 72 -3.32 -12.16 -4.43
CA THR A 72 -2.44 -11.78 -3.33
C THR A 72 -3.24 -10.97 -2.31
N PHE A 73 -3.09 -11.31 -1.03
CA PHE A 73 -3.60 -10.55 0.09
C PHE A 73 -2.53 -10.42 1.17
N ILE A 74 -2.18 -9.18 1.50
CA ILE A 74 -1.16 -8.84 2.50
C ILE A 74 -1.77 -7.81 3.45
N PRO A 75 -2.45 -8.24 4.53
CA PRO A 75 -2.83 -7.35 5.60
C PRO A 75 -1.63 -7.00 6.47
N PHE A 76 -1.70 -5.85 7.12
CA PHE A 76 -0.71 -5.37 8.06
C PHE A 76 -1.40 -4.87 9.32
N ALA A 77 -0.81 -5.15 10.48
CA ALA A 77 -1.26 -4.56 11.73
C ALA A 77 -0.07 -4.22 12.62
N ARG A 78 -0.17 -3.08 13.30
CA ARG A 78 0.76 -2.66 14.34
C ARG A 78 0.01 -2.22 15.59
N ILE A 79 0.59 -2.53 16.74
CA ILE A 79 0.21 -1.94 18.03
C ILE A 79 1.47 -1.28 18.59
N ASP A 80 1.39 0.02 18.83
CA ASP A 80 2.44 0.85 19.40
C ASP A 80 2.03 1.32 20.80
N GLN A 81 2.97 1.29 21.75
CA GLN A 81 2.68 1.63 23.14
C GLN A 81 2.38 3.12 23.33
N ARG A 82 2.99 3.99 22.52
CA ARG A 82 3.03 5.44 22.78
C ARG A 82 2.33 6.25 21.70
N ASP A 83 2.41 5.81 20.45
CA ASP A 83 1.86 6.56 19.33
C ASP A 83 0.56 5.90 18.84
N GLU A 84 -0.58 6.50 19.18
CA GLU A 84 -1.90 6.02 18.74
C GLU A 84 -2.02 6.01 17.21
N GLU A 85 -1.44 6.99 16.51
CA GLU A 85 -1.44 7.05 15.04
C GLU A 85 -0.62 5.92 14.41
N ARG A 86 0.34 5.36 15.17
CA ARG A 86 1.15 4.21 14.79
C ARG A 86 0.51 2.86 15.12
N THR A 87 -0.59 2.86 15.87
CA THR A 87 -1.43 1.68 16.07
C THR A 87 -2.49 1.63 14.99
N HIS A 88 -2.28 0.79 13.98
CA HIS A 88 -3.19 0.73 12.83
C HIS A 88 -3.30 -0.66 12.22
N PHE A 89 -4.35 -0.81 11.42
CA PHE A 89 -4.56 -1.92 10.51
C PHE A 89 -4.61 -1.38 9.09
N ASP A 90 -3.90 -2.04 8.18
CA ASP A 90 -3.82 -1.65 6.78
C ASP A 90 -3.91 -2.86 5.85
N ILE A 91 -4.39 -2.64 4.63
CA ILE A 91 -4.32 -3.62 3.54
C ILE A 91 -3.21 -3.15 2.60
N ARG A 92 -2.02 -3.77 2.72
CA ARG A 92 -0.86 -3.43 1.88
C ARG A 92 -1.12 -3.82 0.44
N GLU A 93 -1.61 -5.04 0.26
CA GLU A 93 -2.00 -5.56 -1.05
C GLU A 93 -3.28 -6.39 -0.92
N LEU A 94 -4.17 -6.22 -1.89
CA LEU A 94 -5.34 -7.07 -2.12
C LEU A 94 -5.65 -7.00 -3.60
N LYS A 95 -5.05 -7.90 -4.38
CA LYS A 95 -5.08 -7.81 -5.83
C LYS A 95 -5.32 -9.16 -6.49
N TRP A 96 -5.96 -9.08 -7.64
CA TRP A 96 -5.97 -10.15 -8.63
C TRP A 96 -5.18 -9.69 -9.85
N MET A 97 -4.35 -10.58 -10.39
CA MET A 97 -3.56 -10.35 -11.59
C MET A 97 -3.77 -11.48 -12.60
N HIS A 98 -4.03 -11.11 -13.85
CA HIS A 98 -4.09 -12.02 -14.98
C HIS A 98 -2.92 -11.79 -15.91
N ALA A 99 -2.09 -12.81 -16.12
CA ALA A 99 -0.98 -12.80 -17.06
C ALA A 99 -1.34 -13.56 -18.34
N ALA A 100 -1.33 -12.85 -19.46
CA ALA A 100 -1.40 -13.42 -20.80
C ALA A 100 -0.02 -13.38 -21.48
N ASN A 101 0.06 -13.80 -22.74
CA ASN A 101 1.34 -13.89 -23.45
C ASN A 101 1.97 -12.51 -23.74
N ASP A 102 1.14 -11.49 -23.95
CA ASP A 102 1.53 -10.16 -24.43
C ASP A 102 0.86 -9.02 -23.66
N TRP A 103 0.19 -9.34 -22.56
CA TRP A 103 -0.37 -8.36 -21.64
C TRP A 103 -0.61 -8.93 -20.25
N GLU A 104 -0.66 -8.04 -19.25
CA GLU A 104 -1.02 -8.35 -17.88
C GLU A 104 -2.07 -7.35 -17.39
N LEU A 105 -3.03 -7.81 -16.59
CA LEU A 105 -4.05 -6.96 -15.96
C LEU A 105 -4.03 -7.20 -14.46
N THR A 106 -3.84 -6.13 -13.69
CA THR A 106 -3.96 -6.14 -12.23
C THR A 106 -5.15 -5.30 -11.81
N VAL A 107 -5.94 -5.82 -10.88
CA VAL A 107 -7.08 -5.11 -10.28
C VAL A 107 -7.04 -5.29 -8.77
N GLY A 108 -7.10 -4.19 -8.02
CA GLY A 108 -7.18 -4.22 -6.56
C GLY A 108 -6.29 -3.16 -5.90
N PHE A 109 -5.85 -3.44 -4.68
CA PHE A 109 -4.86 -2.66 -3.94
C PHE A 109 -3.48 -3.21 -4.19
N ASP A 110 -2.59 -2.38 -4.72
CA ASP A 110 -1.26 -2.82 -5.12
C ASP A 110 -0.20 -1.73 -4.92
N ILE A 111 1.06 -2.15 -4.84
CA ILE A 111 2.24 -1.30 -4.76
C ILE A 111 3.01 -1.44 -6.07
N VAL A 112 3.10 -0.34 -6.82
CA VAL A 112 3.80 -0.27 -8.10
C VAL A 112 5.29 -0.06 -7.86
N PHE A 113 6.13 -0.80 -8.60
CA PHE A 113 7.58 -0.61 -8.64
C PHE A 113 8.01 -0.39 -10.10
N TRP A 114 8.68 0.73 -10.39
CA TRP A 114 9.20 1.03 -11.73
C TRP A 114 10.71 0.74 -11.81
N GLY A 115 11.09 -0.52 -11.63
CA GLY A 115 12.44 -1.04 -11.88
C GLY A 115 13.55 -0.55 -10.94
N VAL A 116 14.79 -0.92 -11.27
CA VAL A 116 15.99 -0.82 -10.40
C VAL A 116 16.42 0.63 -10.11
N THR A 117 15.84 1.62 -10.79
CA THR A 117 16.16 3.05 -10.65
C THR A 117 15.05 3.82 -9.91
N GLU A 118 14.43 3.23 -8.90
CA GLU A 118 13.55 3.96 -7.96
C GLU A 118 14.34 4.90 -7.02
N SER A 119 15.54 5.37 -7.41
CA SER A 119 16.38 6.22 -6.56
C SER A 119 15.84 7.65 -6.38
N GLN A 120 14.66 7.96 -6.94
CA GLN A 120 14.04 9.29 -6.92
C GLN A 120 12.53 9.25 -6.63
N HIS A 121 11.98 8.15 -6.10
CA HIS A 121 10.58 8.11 -5.66
C HIS A 121 9.57 8.58 -6.75
N LEU A 122 9.91 8.42 -8.03
CA LEU A 122 9.05 8.82 -9.16
C LEU A 122 7.71 8.06 -9.18
N VAL A 123 7.67 6.90 -8.51
CA VAL A 123 6.48 6.07 -8.30
C VAL A 123 5.60 6.58 -7.15
N ASP A 124 6.09 7.51 -6.32
CA ASP A 124 5.31 8.10 -5.21
C ASP A 124 4.09 8.88 -5.71
N ILE A 125 4.09 9.20 -7.01
CA ILE A 125 2.94 9.77 -7.72
C ILE A 125 1.76 8.78 -7.77
N ILE A 126 2.00 7.47 -7.66
CA ILE A 126 0.97 6.43 -7.58
C ILE A 126 0.81 5.96 -6.12
N ASN A 127 1.87 5.45 -5.51
CA ASN A 127 1.84 4.88 -4.16
C ASN A 127 2.44 5.84 -3.13
N GLN A 128 1.64 6.28 -2.17
CA GLN A 128 2.15 7.16 -1.13
C GLN A 128 3.05 6.43 -0.14
N THR A 129 4.08 7.11 0.32
CA THR A 129 4.91 6.68 1.45
C THR A 129 4.11 6.56 2.75
N ASP A 130 4.34 5.47 3.46
CA ASP A 130 3.87 5.23 4.82
C ASP A 130 4.94 5.68 5.84
N VAL A 131 4.90 6.96 6.17
CA VAL A 131 5.87 7.58 7.09
C VAL A 131 5.68 7.19 8.55
N VAL A 132 4.57 6.53 8.89
CA VAL A 132 4.29 6.03 10.25
C VAL A 132 5.02 4.72 10.51
N GLU A 133 5.19 3.91 9.46
CA GLU A 133 5.94 2.67 9.57
C GLU A 133 7.46 2.87 9.53
N ASN A 134 7.94 3.71 8.61
CA ASN A 134 9.36 3.98 8.49
C ASN A 134 9.66 5.43 8.07
N ILE A 135 10.59 6.06 8.79
CA ILE A 135 10.99 7.45 8.57
C ILE A 135 11.92 7.61 7.36
N ASP A 136 12.53 6.51 6.89
CA ASP A 136 13.36 6.51 5.68
C ASP A 136 12.53 6.68 4.40
N GLY A 137 11.21 6.45 4.47
CA GLY A 137 10.28 6.63 3.36
C GLY A 137 10.24 5.47 2.36
N GLU A 138 10.79 4.32 2.73
CA GLU A 138 10.85 3.13 1.87
C GLU A 138 9.54 2.32 1.90
N ASP A 139 8.80 2.36 3.01
CA ASP A 139 7.49 1.72 3.10
C ASP A 139 6.42 2.51 2.32
N LYS A 140 5.63 1.81 1.50
CA LYS A 140 4.55 2.39 0.69
C LYS A 140 3.17 1.87 1.10
N LEU A 141 2.15 2.67 0.86
CA LEU A 141 0.74 2.32 0.97
C LEU A 141 0.26 1.70 -0.35
N GLY A 142 -0.53 0.64 -0.26
CA GLY A 142 -1.23 0.07 -1.41
C GLY A 142 -2.23 1.06 -2.00
N GLN A 143 -2.25 1.17 -3.31
CA GLN A 143 -3.12 2.09 -4.05
C GLN A 143 -4.22 1.28 -4.75
N PRO A 144 -5.52 1.60 -4.54
CA PRO A 144 -6.58 1.00 -5.33
C PRO A 144 -6.43 1.39 -6.79
N MET A 145 -6.31 0.41 -7.67
CA MET A 145 -6.06 0.63 -9.08
C MET A 145 -6.53 -0.51 -9.98
N ILE A 146 -6.65 -0.15 -11.27
CA ILE A 146 -6.63 -1.07 -12.40
C ILE A 146 -5.37 -0.73 -13.20
N ASN A 147 -4.51 -1.71 -13.42
CA ASN A 147 -3.31 -1.58 -14.22
C ASN A 147 -3.35 -2.57 -15.40
N LEU A 148 -3.24 -2.06 -16.63
CA LEU A 148 -3.07 -2.87 -17.83
C LEU A 148 -1.67 -2.64 -18.40
N SER A 149 -0.87 -3.69 -18.45
CA SER A 149 0.48 -3.69 -19.03
C SER A 149 0.44 -4.39 -20.38
N LEU A 150 0.83 -3.71 -21.46
CA LEU A 150 0.95 -4.28 -22.80
C LEU A 150 2.43 -4.54 -23.09
N ILE A 151 2.79 -5.80 -23.34
CA ILE A 151 4.17 -6.24 -23.51
C ILE A 151 4.44 -6.47 -25.00
N ARG A 152 5.37 -5.70 -25.58
CA ARG A 152 5.68 -5.72 -27.02
C ARG A 152 7.19 -5.68 -27.25
N ASP A 153 7.61 -6.01 -28.47
CA ASP A 153 9.03 -5.97 -28.86
C ASP A 153 9.66 -4.55 -28.74
N TRP A 154 8.83 -3.51 -28.84
CA TRP A 154 9.23 -2.11 -28.67
C TRP A 154 9.15 -1.62 -27.21
N GLY A 155 8.90 -2.52 -26.25
CA GLY A 155 8.82 -2.21 -24.82
C GLY A 155 7.45 -2.52 -24.20
N THR A 156 7.31 -2.10 -22.94
CA THR A 156 6.10 -2.27 -22.14
C THR A 156 5.37 -0.95 -22.03
N LEU A 157 4.05 -0.98 -22.18
CA LEU A 157 3.17 0.16 -21.98
C LEU A 157 2.17 -0.14 -20.87
N ASP A 158 2.31 0.53 -19.74
CA ASP A 158 1.45 0.43 -18.57
C ASP A 158 0.42 1.55 -18.57
N PHE A 159 -0.84 1.19 -18.31
CA PHE A 159 -1.96 2.11 -18.15
C PHE A 159 -2.62 1.90 -16.79
N PHE A 160 -2.67 2.96 -16.01
CA PHE A 160 -3.21 2.96 -14.65
C PHE A 160 -4.47 3.80 -14.57
N VAL A 161 -5.49 3.25 -13.92
CA VAL A 161 -6.65 3.98 -13.41
C VAL A 161 -6.64 3.81 -11.90
N LEU A 162 -6.43 4.90 -11.16
CA LEU A 162 -6.34 4.89 -9.70
C LEU A 162 -7.71 5.30 -9.14
N THR A 163 -8.39 4.39 -8.46
CA THR A 163 -9.81 4.52 -8.09
C THR A 163 -10.00 5.01 -6.65
N GLY A 164 -9.31 6.10 -6.32
CA GLY A 164 -9.36 6.76 -5.02
C GLY A 164 -7.98 7.20 -4.57
N PHE A 165 -7.92 8.13 -3.63
CA PHE A 165 -6.68 8.66 -3.07
C PHE A 165 -6.55 8.20 -1.62
N ARG A 166 -5.42 7.58 -1.29
CA ARG A 166 -5.11 7.25 0.09
C ARG A 166 -4.40 8.39 0.76
N LYS A 167 -4.91 8.88 1.90
CA LYS A 167 -4.19 9.85 2.73
C LYS A 167 -2.90 9.23 3.29
N ARG A 168 -1.86 10.04 3.39
CA ARG A 168 -0.64 9.74 4.16
C ARG A 168 -0.94 9.96 5.63
N ASN A 169 -0.72 8.93 6.45
CA ASN A 169 -0.73 9.07 7.91
C ASN A 169 0.61 9.64 8.38
N PHE A 170 0.63 10.33 9.51
CA PHE A 170 1.84 10.88 10.12
C PHE A 170 1.92 10.45 11.59
N PRO A 171 3.14 10.29 12.17
CA PRO A 171 3.27 10.00 13.59
C PRO A 171 2.56 11.06 14.45
N GLY A 172 1.89 10.60 15.51
CA GLY A 172 1.10 11.45 16.40
C GLY A 172 1.96 12.32 17.31
N PRO A 173 1.36 13.19 18.15
CA PRO A 173 2.10 14.09 19.03
C PRO A 173 3.07 13.41 20.00
N GLU A 174 2.74 12.20 20.45
CA GLU A 174 3.58 11.36 21.33
C GLU A 174 4.63 10.54 20.57
N GLY A 175 4.49 10.46 19.23
CA GLY A 175 5.39 9.75 18.34
C GLY A 175 6.83 10.27 18.44
N ARG A 176 7.78 9.34 18.46
CA ARG A 176 9.21 9.63 18.46
C ARG A 176 9.93 8.54 17.68
N PRO A 177 10.61 8.84 16.57
CA PRO A 177 10.76 10.16 15.94
C PRO A 177 9.48 10.65 15.24
N ARG A 178 9.29 11.97 15.11
CA ARG A 178 8.21 12.59 14.33
C ARG A 178 8.62 13.93 13.74
N ILE A 179 7.79 14.45 12.82
CA ILE A 179 7.91 15.81 12.31
C ILE A 179 7.53 16.82 13.42
N HIS A 180 8.27 17.93 13.50
CA HIS A 180 7.99 19.04 14.41
C HIS A 180 7.78 20.34 13.62
N PRO A 181 6.64 21.04 13.80
CA PRO A 181 5.48 20.68 14.62
C PRO A 181 4.75 19.40 14.11
N PRO A 182 3.92 18.74 14.94
CA PRO A 182 3.17 17.56 14.49
C PRO A 182 2.23 17.94 13.34
N VAL A 183 2.10 17.04 12.36
CA VAL A 183 1.22 17.24 11.21
C VAL A 183 -0.19 16.81 11.60
N ASN A 184 -1.17 17.70 11.38
CA ASN A 184 -2.58 17.34 11.54
C ASN A 184 -3.12 16.77 10.23
N SER A 185 -3.15 15.44 10.13
CA SER A 185 -3.65 14.72 8.95
C SER A 185 -5.15 14.95 8.69
N ASP A 186 -5.93 15.26 9.73
CA ASP A 186 -7.37 15.51 9.62
C ASP A 186 -7.69 16.85 8.95
N ALA A 187 -6.72 17.78 8.95
CA ALA A 187 -6.82 19.08 8.29
C ALA A 187 -6.29 19.04 6.84
N ALA A 188 -6.11 17.86 6.25
CA ALA A 188 -5.64 17.73 4.87
C ALA A 188 -6.61 18.40 3.88
N VAL A 189 -6.07 19.26 3.02
CA VAL A 189 -6.82 19.92 1.94
C VAL A 189 -6.47 19.26 0.61
N PHE A 190 -7.49 18.88 -0.14
CA PHE A 190 -7.36 18.23 -1.44
C PHE A 190 -7.39 19.23 -2.60
N GLU A 191 -6.68 18.92 -3.69
CA GLU A 191 -6.76 19.71 -4.93
C GLU A 191 -8.11 19.53 -5.64
N SER A 192 -8.76 18.39 -5.43
CA SER A 192 -10.04 18.03 -6.03
C SER A 192 -11.17 18.08 -4.99
N ASP A 193 -12.34 18.61 -5.40
CA ASP A 193 -13.58 18.58 -4.61
C ASP A 193 -14.09 17.15 -4.35
N ALA A 194 -13.61 16.17 -5.11
CA ALA A 194 -13.91 14.75 -4.89
C ALA A 194 -13.02 14.12 -3.79
N GLU A 195 -12.08 14.88 -3.22
CA GLU A 195 -11.17 14.46 -2.15
C GLU A 195 -10.56 13.07 -2.41
N GLU A 196 -10.78 12.13 -1.47
CA GLU A 196 -10.30 10.74 -1.52
C GLU A 196 -10.94 9.90 -2.64
N GLN A 197 -12.00 10.38 -3.30
CA GLN A 197 -12.71 9.64 -4.35
C GLN A 197 -12.30 10.06 -5.76
N HIS A 198 -11.31 10.97 -5.89
CA HIS A 198 -10.84 11.38 -7.20
C HIS A 198 -10.21 10.20 -7.97
N ILE A 199 -10.54 10.11 -9.26
CA ILE A 199 -9.97 9.11 -10.16
C ILE A 199 -8.78 9.74 -10.85
N ASP A 200 -7.59 9.19 -10.62
CA ASP A 200 -6.37 9.61 -11.31
C ASP A 200 -6.05 8.62 -12.43
N ILE A 201 -5.31 9.08 -13.45
CA ILE A 201 -4.80 8.23 -14.52
C ILE A 201 -3.29 8.39 -14.67
N ALA A 202 -2.61 7.31 -14.98
CA ALA A 202 -1.20 7.33 -15.32
C ALA A 202 -0.92 6.44 -16.52
N ALA A 203 0.10 6.78 -17.29
CA ALA A 203 0.63 5.93 -18.33
C ALA A 203 2.15 5.94 -18.28
N ARG A 204 2.77 4.77 -18.51
CA ARG A 204 4.22 4.66 -18.60
C ARG A 204 4.60 3.76 -19.76
N TRP A 205 5.51 4.23 -20.59
CA TRP A 205 6.23 3.40 -21.53
C TRP A 205 7.64 3.14 -21.01
N SER A 206 8.13 1.92 -21.15
CA SER A 206 9.53 1.59 -20.86
C SER A 206 10.11 0.56 -21.83
N GLN A 207 11.40 0.69 -22.12
CA GLN A 207 12.13 -0.25 -22.98
C GLN A 207 13.59 -0.37 -22.53
N ALA A 208 14.07 -1.61 -22.45
CA ALA A 208 15.49 -1.92 -22.28
C ALA A 208 16.18 -2.02 -23.66
N ILE A 209 17.27 -1.28 -23.86
CA ILE A 209 18.06 -1.26 -25.10
C ILE A 209 19.54 -1.47 -24.75
N GLY A 210 20.02 -2.71 -24.90
CA GLY A 210 21.37 -3.08 -24.47
C GLY A 210 21.49 -2.95 -22.95
N ASP A 211 22.39 -2.07 -22.49
CA ASP A 211 22.60 -1.77 -21.08
C ASP A 211 21.78 -0.55 -20.58
N TRP A 212 20.93 0.02 -21.43
CA TRP A 212 20.13 1.21 -21.10
C TRP A 212 18.67 0.85 -20.81
N ASP A 213 18.13 1.38 -19.71
CA ASP A 213 16.70 1.36 -19.42
C ASP A 213 16.10 2.75 -19.65
N LEU A 214 15.16 2.84 -20.59
CA LEU A 214 14.44 4.07 -20.90
C LEU A 214 13.01 3.99 -20.38
N GLY A 215 12.51 5.10 -19.84
CA GLY A 215 11.14 5.23 -19.38
C GLY A 215 10.58 6.61 -19.64
N LEU A 216 9.34 6.68 -20.12
CA LEU A 216 8.56 7.91 -20.25
C LEU A 216 7.24 7.71 -19.51
N SER A 217 6.94 8.59 -18.56
CA SER A 217 5.71 8.55 -17.79
C SER A 217 4.90 9.84 -17.92
N HIS A 218 3.58 9.70 -17.80
CA HIS A 218 2.65 10.81 -17.69
C HIS A 218 1.63 10.48 -16.61
N PHE A 219 1.33 11.48 -15.78
CA PHE A 219 0.34 11.38 -14.72
C PHE A 219 -0.62 12.56 -14.79
N HIS A 220 -1.91 12.26 -14.65
CA HIS A 220 -2.96 13.26 -14.53
C HIS A 220 -3.85 12.90 -13.35
N GLY A 221 -3.80 13.71 -12.31
CA GLY A 221 -4.50 13.46 -11.06
C GLY A 221 -4.11 14.43 -9.97
N THR A 222 -4.58 14.17 -8.76
CA THR A 222 -4.26 15.00 -7.58
C THR A 222 -2.80 14.83 -7.18
N SER A 223 -2.07 15.94 -7.00
CA SER A 223 -0.70 15.87 -6.48
C SER A 223 -0.68 15.25 -5.08
N ARG A 224 0.16 14.22 -4.88
CA ARG A 224 0.34 13.52 -3.60
C ARG A 224 1.37 14.20 -2.69
N ASP A 225 1.84 15.39 -3.05
CA ASP A 225 2.84 16.13 -2.30
C ASP A 225 2.20 16.99 -1.20
N PRO A 226 2.66 16.88 0.06
CA PRO A 226 2.16 17.73 1.13
C PRO A 226 2.56 19.20 0.86
N ARG A 227 1.60 20.12 0.96
CA ARG A 227 1.85 21.56 0.94
C ARG A 227 1.65 22.13 2.34
N PHE A 228 2.58 22.98 2.79
CA PHE A 228 2.41 23.72 4.03
C PHE A 228 1.39 24.84 3.81
N GLY A 229 0.21 24.67 4.41
CA GLY A 229 -0.77 25.75 4.61
C GLY A 229 -0.56 26.40 5.97
N ILE A 230 -0.70 27.72 6.04
CA ILE A 230 -0.80 28.44 7.31
C ILE A 230 -2.29 28.78 7.45
N ASP A 231 -2.95 28.27 8.48
CA ASP A 231 -4.29 28.74 8.83
C ASP A 231 -4.19 30.21 9.24
N THR A 232 -4.86 31.08 8.48
CA THR A 232 -5.04 32.52 8.79
C THR A 232 -6.46 32.82 9.21
#